data_AF-C7GFF0-F1
#
_entry.id   AF-C7GFF0-F1
#
_cell.length_a   1.000
_cell.length_b   1.000
_cell.length_c   1.000
_cell.angle_alpha   90.00
_cell.angle_beta   90.00
_cell.angle_gamma   90.00
#
_symmetry.space_group_name_H-M   'P 1'
#
loop_
_entity.id
_entity.type
_entity.pdbx_description
1 polymer ?
#
loop_
_entity_poly.entity_id
_entity_poly.type
_entity_poly.pdbx_seq_one_letter_code
_entity_poly.pdbx_strand_id
1 'polypeptide(L)'
;GPAVAEDMLGRMHFDEKIIRRVSYLVGHHHTYDQIDGLDYQILVEADFLVNLYEDGVTKEAVMHAYNKIFRTEHGKRICAEMFGIEE
;
A
#
# COMPACT_ATOMS: atom_id res chain seq x y z
N GLY A 1 -8.38 11.86 5.16
CA GLY A 1 -7.11 12.31 5.77
C GLY A 1 -7.06 11.93 7.24
N PRO A 2 -5.88 11.99 7.89
CA PRO A 2 -5.64 11.44 9.24
C PRO A 2 -6.64 11.88 10.32
N ALA A 3 -6.97 13.17 10.39
CA ALA A 3 -7.86 13.71 11.42
C ALA A 3 -9.29 13.12 11.35
N VAL A 4 -9.77 12.80 10.15
CA VAL A 4 -11.10 12.18 9.97
C VAL A 4 -11.06 10.71 10.40
N ALA A 5 -9.97 9.98 10.10
CA ALA A 5 -9.80 8.61 10.54
C ALA A 5 -9.72 8.52 12.08
N GLU A 6 -9.02 9.45 12.71
CA GLU A 6 -8.89 9.54 14.17
C GLU A 6 -10.25 9.74 14.86
N ASP A 7 -11.03 10.73 14.42
CA ASP A 7 -12.37 10.99 14.96
C ASP A 7 -13.32 9.79 14.78
N MET A 8 -13.33 9.18 13.58
CA MET A 8 -14.18 8.02 13.31
C MET A 8 -13.84 6.82 14.19
N LEU A 9 -12.56 6.46 14.29
CA LEU A 9 -12.13 5.31 15.08
C LEU A 9 -12.26 5.58 16.59
N GLY A 10 -12.04 6.82 17.03
CA GLY A 10 -12.25 7.23 18.42
C GLY A 10 -13.70 7.08 18.88
N ARG A 11 -14.67 7.47 18.03
CA ARG A 11 -16.11 7.27 18.29
C ARG A 11 -16.51 5.80 18.39
N MET A 12 -15.75 4.90 17.77
CA MET A 12 -15.95 3.46 17.83
C MET A 12 -15.19 2.79 18.97
N HIS A 13 -14.49 3.56 19.82
CA HIS A 13 -13.74 3.08 20.97
C HIS A 13 -12.62 2.07 20.63
N PHE A 14 -11.96 2.24 19.48
CA PHE A 14 -10.74 1.48 19.17
C PHE A 14 -9.58 1.87 20.11
N ASP A 15 -8.63 0.96 20.28
CA ASP A 15 -7.42 1.21 21.06
C ASP A 15 -6.59 2.35 20.45
N GLU A 16 -6.08 3.24 21.30
CA GLU A 16 -5.36 4.43 20.86
C GLU A 16 -4.13 4.10 19.99
N LYS A 17 -3.45 2.97 20.23
CA LYS A 17 -2.31 2.54 19.39
C LYS A 17 -2.77 2.19 17.98
N ILE A 18 -3.94 1.55 17.85
CA ILE A 18 -4.54 1.23 16.54
C ILE A 18 -4.96 2.52 15.84
N ILE A 19 -5.62 3.44 16.54
CA ILE A 19 -6.03 4.72 15.98
C ILE A 19 -4.81 5.47 15.43
N ARG A 20 -3.75 5.62 16.24
CA ARG A 20 -2.52 6.30 15.80
C ARG A 20 -1.88 5.61 14.61
N ARG A 21 -1.82 4.27 14.60
CA ARG A 21 -1.23 3.53 13.48
C ARG A 21 -2.03 3.69 12.19
N VAL A 22 -3.36 3.54 12.25
CA VAL A 22 -4.23 3.71 11.07
C VAL A 22 -4.19 5.15 10.56
N SER A 23 -4.28 6.15 11.44
CA SER A 23 -4.17 7.56 11.05
C SER A 23 -2.83 7.89 10.39
N TYR A 24 -1.73 7.28 10.87
CA TYR A 24 -0.43 7.37 10.22
C TYR A 24 -0.48 6.78 8.80
N LEU A 25 -0.96 5.55 8.63
CA LEU A 25 -1.06 4.91 7.30
C LEU A 25 -1.91 5.74 6.32
N VAL A 26 -3.08 6.22 6.77
CA VAL A 26 -3.98 7.07 5.96
C VAL A 26 -3.28 8.37 5.52
N GLY A 27 -2.39 8.93 6.33
CA GLY A 27 -1.69 10.17 6.01
C GLY A 27 -0.46 10.01 5.13
N HIS A 28 0.14 8.82 5.11
CA HIS A 28 1.48 8.64 4.54
C HIS A 28 1.51 7.72 3.33
N HIS A 29 0.46 6.94 3.02
CA HIS A 29 0.54 5.87 2.01
C HIS A 29 0.87 6.26 0.56
N HIS A 30 1.00 7.55 0.25
CA HIS A 30 1.55 8.03 -1.02
C HIS A 30 3.05 8.40 -0.96
N THR A 31 3.71 8.12 0.17
CA THR A 31 5.16 8.32 0.39
C THR A 31 5.85 6.96 0.36
N TYR A 32 6.58 6.69 -0.72
CA TYR A 32 7.13 5.35 -0.98
C TYR A 32 8.57 5.16 -0.49
N ASP A 33 9.21 6.25 -0.05
CA ASP A 33 10.46 6.22 0.68
C ASP A 33 10.19 6.07 2.19
N GLN A 34 11.03 5.30 2.88
CA GLN A 34 10.96 5.11 4.34
C GLN A 34 9.66 4.44 4.82
N ILE A 35 9.22 3.38 4.14
CA ILE A 35 8.12 2.52 4.61
C ILE A 35 8.47 1.95 5.99
N ASP A 36 7.76 2.43 7.01
CA ASP A 36 7.84 1.95 8.39
C ASP A 36 6.79 0.86 8.60
N GLY A 37 7.21 -0.40 8.80
CA GLY A 37 6.34 -1.52 9.18
C GLY A 37 5.72 -2.32 8.03
N LEU A 38 5.35 -3.58 8.32
CA LEU A 38 4.84 -4.54 7.33
C LEU A 38 3.43 -4.21 6.84
N ASP A 39 2.56 -3.76 7.74
CA ASP A 39 1.21 -3.27 7.42
C ASP A 39 1.24 -2.08 6.46
N TYR A 40 2.24 -1.20 6.61
CA TYR A 40 2.44 -0.10 5.69
C TYR A 40 2.89 -0.60 4.30
N GLN A 41 3.87 -1.49 4.24
CA GLN A 41 4.31 -2.10 2.99
C GLN A 41 3.15 -2.79 2.25
N ILE A 42 2.33 -3.56 2.98
CA ILE A 42 1.15 -4.26 2.42
C ILE A 42 0.15 -3.24 1.86
N LEU A 43 -0.14 -2.16 2.58
CA LEU A 43 -1.07 -1.13 2.12
C LEU A 43 -0.59 -0.47 0.81
N VAL A 44 0.69 -0.09 0.75
CA VAL A 44 1.28 0.52 -0.46
C VAL A 44 1.26 -0.45 -1.63
N GLU A 45 1.66 -1.71 -1.42
CA GLU A 45 1.63 -2.73 -2.47
C GLU A 45 0.22 -2.96 -3.01
N ALA A 46 -0.78 -3.02 -2.13
CA ALA A 46 -2.18 -3.18 -2.52
C ALA A 46 -2.70 -1.99 -3.33
N ASP A 47 -2.35 -0.76 -2.93
CA ASP A 47 -2.70 0.46 -3.66
C ASP A 47 -2.07 0.47 -5.07
N PHE A 48 -0.79 0.11 -5.17
CA PHE A 48 -0.09 0.01 -6.45
C PHE A 48 -0.71 -1.01 -7.40
N LEU A 49 -1.15 -2.18 -6.91
CA LEU A 49 -1.77 -3.19 -7.77
C LEU A 49 -3.00 -2.65 -8.50
N VAL A 50 -3.86 -1.92 -7.79
CA VAL A 50 -5.07 -1.33 -8.38
C VAL A 50 -4.71 -0.15 -9.29
N ASN A 51 -3.82 0.74 -8.85
CA ASN A 51 -3.38 1.89 -9.67
C ASN A 51 -2.77 1.44 -11.01
N LEU A 52 -1.87 0.45 -10.99
CA LEU A 52 -1.26 -0.09 -12.21
C LEU A 52 -2.30 -0.70 -13.16
N TYR A 53 -3.35 -1.33 -12.62
CA TYR A 53 -4.43 -1.92 -13.39
C TYR A 53 -5.35 -0.85 -14.01
N GLU A 54 -5.79 0.13 -13.21
CA GLU A 54 -6.70 1.19 -13.64
C GLU A 54 -6.04 2.14 -14.66
N ASP A 55 -4.76 2.46 -14.47
CA ASP A 55 -3.98 3.30 -15.39
C ASP A 55 -3.63 2.58 -16.71
N GLY A 56 -3.80 1.25 -16.78
CA GLY A 56 -3.52 0.46 -17.97
C GLY A 56 -2.07 0.57 -18.44
N VAL A 57 -1.11 0.65 -17.51
CA VAL A 57 0.30 0.92 -17.82
C VAL A 57 0.98 -0.23 -18.58
N THR A 58 2.12 0.05 -19.21
CA THR A 58 2.87 -0.97 -19.96
C THR A 58 3.53 -2.00 -19.04
N LYS A 59 3.85 -3.19 -19.57
CA LYS A 59 4.56 -4.24 -18.80
C LYS A 59 5.91 -3.75 -18.26
N GLU A 60 6.60 -2.88 -18.98
CA GLU A 60 7.86 -2.28 -18.52
C GLU A 60 7.65 -1.39 -17.30
N ALA A 61 6.56 -0.60 -17.29
CA ALA A 61 6.18 0.23 -16.15
C ALA A 61 5.77 -0.63 -14.94
N VAL A 62 5.02 -1.71 -15.16
CA VAL A 62 4.71 -2.71 -14.12
C VAL A 62 6.00 -3.30 -13.55
N MET A 63 6.93 -3.76 -14.41
CA MET A 63 8.20 -4.35 -13.98
C MET A 63 9.06 -3.35 -13.20
N HIS A 64 9.04 -2.07 -13.57
CA HIS A 64 9.71 -1.03 -12.81
C HIS A 64 9.09 -0.87 -11.41
N ALA A 65 7.76 -0.81 -11.30
CA ALA A 65 7.06 -0.75 -10.03
C ALA A 65 7.31 -2.01 -9.18
N TYR A 66 7.22 -3.20 -9.77
CA TYR A 66 7.55 -4.50 -9.14
C TYR A 66 8.91 -4.46 -8.44
N ASN A 67 9.95 -4.01 -9.14
CA ASN A 67 11.30 -3.98 -8.59
C ASN A 67 11.52 -2.88 -7.53
N LYS A 68 10.82 -1.74 -7.66
CA LYS A 68 11.05 -0.56 -6.81
C LYS A 68 10.17 -0.51 -5.57
N ILE A 69 8.94 -0.99 -5.67
CA ILE A 69 7.91 -0.82 -4.65
C ILE A 69 7.63 -2.13 -3.92
N PHE A 70 7.54 -3.24 -4.64
CA PHE A 70 7.13 -4.51 -4.04
C PHE A 70 8.30 -5.16 -3.29
N ARG A 71 8.03 -5.53 -2.03
CA ARG A 71 8.97 -6.11 -1.07
C ARG A 71 8.43 -7.38 -0.44
N THR A 72 7.12 -7.50 -0.23
CA THR A 72 6.54 -8.75 0.29
C THR A 72 6.48 -9.81 -0.80
N GLU A 73 6.72 -11.07 -0.41
CA GLU A 73 6.59 -12.22 -1.31
C GLU A 73 5.17 -12.32 -1.91
N HIS A 74 4.16 -11.97 -1.12
CA HIS A 74 2.76 -12.02 -1.57
C HIS A 74 2.43 -10.90 -2.55
N GLY A 75 2.86 -9.67 -2.27
CA GLY A 75 2.64 -8.54 -3.17
C GLY A 75 3.34 -8.76 -4.51
N LYS A 76 4.58 -9.27 -4.49
CA LYS A 76 5.31 -9.65 -5.70
C LYS A 76 4.55 -10.69 -6.51
N ARG A 77 4.19 -11.81 -5.89
CA ARG A 77 3.47 -12.89 -6.57
C ARG A 77 2.16 -12.41 -7.20
N ILE A 78 1.36 -11.63 -6.47
CA ILE A 78 0.09 -11.08 -7.00
C ILE A 78 0.37 -10.15 -8.19
N CYS A 79 1.38 -9.29 -8.11
CA CYS A 79 1.78 -8.41 -9.21
C CYS A 79 2.20 -9.21 -10.45
N ALA A 80 3.03 -10.24 -10.27
CA ALA A 80 3.46 -11.12 -11.35
C ALA A 80 2.27 -11.83 -12.03
N GLU A 81 1.35 -12.37 -11.23
CA GLU A 81 0.14 -13.05 -11.70
C GLU A 81 -0.83 -12.11 -12.42
N MET A 82 -1.09 -10.91 -11.87
CA MET A 82 -2.02 -9.93 -12.44
C MET A 82 -1.57 -9.41 -13.81
N PHE A 83 -0.27 -9.20 -13.99
CA PHE A 83 0.27 -8.52 -15.18
C PHE A 83 1.07 -9.45 -16.11
N GLY A 84 1.24 -10.72 -15.74
CA GLY A 84 1.96 -11.72 -16.54
C GLY A 84 3.40 -11.31 -16.80
N ILE A 85 4.12 -10.98 -15.73
CA ILE A 85 5.55 -10.62 -15.74
C ILE A 85 6.37 -11.72 -15.05
N GLU A 86 7.61 -11.93 -15.49
CA GLU A 86 8.54 -12.92 -14.91
C GLU A 86 9.25 -12.33 -13.69
N GLU A 87 9.49 -13.15 -12.66
CA GLU A 87 10.13 -12.76 -11.40
C GLU A 87 11.66 -12.53 -11.52
#